data_AF-A0A846H4K3-F1
#
_entry.id   AF-A0A846H4K3-F1
#
_cell.length_a   1.000
_cell.length_b   1.000
_cell.length_c   1.000
_cell.angle_alpha   90.00
_cell.angle_beta   90.00
_cell.angle_gamma   90.00
#
_symmetry.space_group_name_H-M   'P 1'
#
loop_
_entity.id
_entity.type
_entity.pdbx_description
1 polymer ?
#
loop_
_entity_poly.entity_id
_entity_poly.type
_entity_poly.pdbx_seq_one_letter_code
_entity_poly.pdbx_strand_id
1 'polypeptide(L)' 'MSDTSNRGFASMDEDKQREIASKGGQAAHEKGTAHEFTSEEAREAGRKGGETTSQDREHMSEIGREGGKNSHSGGGKKDS' A
#
# COMPACT_ATOMS: atom_id res chain seq x y z
N MET A 1 -27.10 -16.88 -21.77
CA MET A 1 -25.70 -17.00 -21.32
C MET A 1 -25.27 -15.60 -20.90
N SER A 2 -24.80 -15.41 -19.67
CA SER A 2 -24.50 -14.08 -19.12
C SER A 2 -23.21 -13.53 -19.70
N ASP A 3 -23.33 -12.55 -20.59
CA ASP A 3 -22.26 -11.66 -21.05
C ASP A 3 -21.53 -11.04 -19.85
N THR A 4 -20.43 -11.66 -19.44
CA THR A 4 -19.46 -11.03 -18.53
C THR A 4 -18.59 -10.09 -19.37
N SER A 5 -19.26 -9.18 -20.07
CA SER A 5 -18.67 -8.10 -20.85
C SER A 5 -17.81 -7.28 -19.90
N ASN A 6 -16.51 -7.15 -20.21
CA ASN A 6 -15.50 -6.22 -19.69
C ASN A 6 -16.01 -5.18 -18.68
N ARG A 7 -16.41 -5.62 -17.49
CA ARG A 7 -17.01 -4.78 -16.45
C ARG A 7 -16.28 -5.06 -15.15
N GLY A 8 -15.68 -4.01 -14.60
CA GLY A 8 -14.94 -4.08 -13.34
C GLY A 8 -13.72 -3.16 -13.37
N PHE A 9 -13.15 -2.95 -12.19
CA PHE A 9 -11.98 -2.09 -12.03
C PHE A 9 -10.74 -2.63 -12.77
N ALA A 10 -10.65 -3.96 -12.87
CA ALA A 10 -9.55 -4.67 -13.52
C ALA A 10 -9.67 -4.75 -15.06
N SER A 11 -10.83 -4.41 -15.62
CA SER A 11 -11.05 -4.38 -17.08
C SER A 11 -11.02 -2.97 -17.66
N MET A 12 -10.60 -1.97 -16.87
CA MET A 12 -10.41 -0.58 -17.31
C MET A 12 -8.96 -0.36 -17.76
N ASP A 13 -8.73 0.68 -18.56
CA ASP A 13 -7.39 1.14 -18.90
C ASP A 13 -6.60 1.54 -17.64
N GLU A 14 -5.30 1.24 -17.64
CA GLU A 14 -4.42 1.44 -16.47
C GLU A 14 -4.40 2.89 -15.98
N ASP A 15 -4.40 3.86 -16.90
CA ASP A 15 -4.43 5.29 -16.56
C ASP A 15 -5.72 5.66 -15.81
N LYS A 16 -6.85 5.13 -16.28
CA LYS A 16 -8.16 5.35 -15.67
C LYS A 16 -8.25 4.65 -14.32
N GLN A 17 -7.69 3.46 -14.19
CA GLN A 17 -7.62 2.73 -12.93
C GLN A 17 -6.79 3.51 -11.90
N ARG A 18 -5.63 4.04 -12.30
CA ARG A 18 -4.75 4.84 -11.47
C ARG A 18 -5.40 6.14 -11.02
N GLU A 19 -6.10 6.82 -11.93
CA GLU A 19 -6.84 8.05 -11.62
C GLU A 19 -7.95 7.78 -10.58
N ILE A 20 -8.73 6.72 -10.76
CA ILE A 20 -9.80 6.38 -9.81
C ILE A 20 -9.22 5.94 -8.46
N ALA A 21 -8.14 5.17 -8.45
CA ALA A 21 -7.44 4.80 -7.21
C ALA A 21 -6.92 6.03 -6.47
N SER A 22 -6.29 6.97 -7.20
CA SER A 22 -5.79 8.24 -6.65
C SER A 22 -6.92 9.08 -6.06
N LYS A 23 -8.04 9.22 -6.78
CA LYS A 23 -9.22 9.96 -6.30
C LYS A 23 -9.87 9.28 -5.09
N GLY A 24 -9.90 7.96 -5.06
CA GLY A 24 -10.39 7.18 -3.91
C GLY A 24 -9.57 7.44 -2.64
N GLY A 25 -8.24 7.45 -2.76
CA GLY A 25 -7.33 7.80 -1.65
C GLY A 25 -7.50 9.24 -1.17
N GLN A 26 -7.59 10.19 -2.11
CA GLN A 26 -7.83 11.61 -1.78
C GLN A 26 -9.18 11.82 -1.10
N ALA A 27 -10.25 11.21 -1.62
CA ALA A 27 -11.57 11.32 -1.03
C ALA A 27 -11.68 10.66 0.35
N ALA A 28 -10.96 9.55 0.58
CA ALA A 28 -10.89 8.92 1.91
C ALA A 28 -10.17 9.81 2.92
N HIS A 29 -9.14 10.54 2.46
CA HIS A 29 -8.41 11.52 3.26
C HIS A 29 -9.25 12.78 3.54
N GLU A 30 -9.96 13.30 2.54
CA GLU A 30 -10.81 14.50 2.67
C GLU A 30 -12.07 14.26 3.51
N LYS A 31 -12.70 13.08 3.39
CA LYS A 31 -13.95 12.76 4.10
C LYS A 31 -13.76 12.43 5.58
N GLY A 32 -12.53 12.36 6.10
CA GLY A 32 -12.27 12.05 7.51
C GLY A 32 -12.82 10.70 7.98
N THR A 33 -13.15 9.79 7.05
CA THR A 33 -13.53 8.39 7.35
C THR A 33 -12.30 7.51 7.56
N ALA A 34 -11.14 7.95 7.10
CA ALA A 34 -9.91 7.61 7.81
C ALA A 34 -10.00 8.35 9.15
N HIS A 35 -10.05 7.63 10.26
CA HIS A 35 -9.71 8.19 11.58
C HIS A 35 -8.57 9.19 11.37
N GLU A 36 -8.67 10.42 11.90
CA GLU A 36 -7.62 11.42 11.77
C GLU A 36 -6.29 10.70 11.98
N PHE A 37 -5.48 10.55 10.92
CA PHE A 37 -4.20 9.87 11.00
C PHE A 37 -3.26 10.83 11.73
N THR A 38 -3.57 11.09 13.00
CA THR A 38 -2.81 11.95 13.86
C THR A 38 -1.45 11.29 13.97
N SER A 39 -0.41 12.12 14.08
CA SER A 39 0.93 11.59 14.28
C SER A 39 1.02 10.71 15.53
N GLU A 40 0.10 10.88 16.49
CA GLU A 40 -0.03 10.05 17.68
C GLU A 40 -0.58 8.66 17.37
N GLU A 41 -1.68 8.54 16.62
CA GLU A 41 -2.25 7.23 16.24
C GLU A 41 -1.31 6.44 15.33
N ALA A 42 -0.66 7.11 14.36
CA ALA A 42 0.35 6.47 13.51
C ALA A 42 1.52 5.94 14.35
N ARG A 43 1.95 6.70 15.37
CA ARG A 43 3.02 6.31 16.29
C ARG A 43 2.60 5.15 17.19
N GLU A 44 1.36 5.13 17.67
CA GLU A 44 0.84 4.04 18.49
C GLU A 44 0.66 2.75 17.68
N ALA A 45 0.10 2.84 16.48
CA ALA A 45 0.00 1.72 15.55
C ALA A 45 1.38 1.18 15.18
N GLY A 46 2.34 2.06 14.89
CA GLY A 46 3.73 1.70 14.64
C GLY A 46 4.39 1.02 15.84
N ARG A 47 4.17 1.53 17.06
CA ARG A 47 4.66 0.91 18.30
C ARG A 47 4.10 -0.49 18.49
N LYS A 48 2.78 -0.65 18.39
CA LYS A 48 2.09 -1.94 18.56
C LYS A 48 2.50 -2.98 17.51
N GLY A 49 2.64 -2.54 16.26
CA GLY A 49 3.17 -3.38 15.18
C GLY A 49 4.64 -3.78 15.44
N GLY A 50 5.45 -2.85 15.93
CA GLY A 50 6.84 -3.10 16.35
C GLY A 50 6.97 -4.10 17.50
N GLU A 51 6.10 -4.01 18.51
CA GLU A 51 6.05 -4.96 19.64
C GLU A 51 5.70 -6.37 19.16
N THR A 52 4.72 -6.48 18.27
CA THR A 52 4.28 -7.76 17.68
C THR A 52 5.38 -8.39 16.83
N THR A 53 6.03 -7.60 15.98
CA THR A 53 7.15 -8.07 15.13
C THR A 53 8.41 -8.38 15.91
N SER A 54 8.63 -7.75 17.07
CA SER A 54 9.77 -8.09 17.93
C SER A 54 9.66 -9.47 18.57
N GLN A 55 8.46 -10.05 18.67
CA GLN A 55 8.27 -11.43 19.16
C GLN A 55 8.73 -12.47 18.13
N ASP A 56 8.73 -12.11 16.85
CA ASP A 56 9.11 -12.98 15.73
C ASP A 56 10.16 -12.33 14.81
N ARG A 57 11.19 -11.77 15.46
CA ARG A 57 12.19 -10.93 14.80
C ARG A 57 12.95 -11.68 13.71
N GLU A 58 13.28 -12.95 13.94
CA GLU A 58 14.03 -13.78 12.99
C GLU A 58 13.22 -13.99 11.70
N HIS A 59 11.94 -14.38 11.81
CA HIS A 59 11.05 -14.56 10.67
C HIS A 59 10.79 -13.25 9.91
N MET A 60 10.54 -12.14 10.65
CA MET A 60 10.33 -10.83 10.03
C MET A 60 11.59 -10.31 9.33
N SER A 61 12.78 -10.63 9.83
CA SER A 61 14.05 -10.29 9.19
C SER A 61 14.24 -11.07 7.87
N GLU A 62 13.79 -12.32 7.82
CA GLU A 62 13.79 -13.14 6.60
C GLU A 62 12.83 -12.57 5.55
N ILE A 63 11.58 -12.25 5.94
CA ILE A 63 10.59 -11.61 5.05
C ILE A 63 11.11 -10.27 4.53
N GLY A 64 11.69 -9.43 5.41
CA GLY A 64 12.26 -8.13 5.03
C GLY A 64 13.42 -8.27 4.05
N ARG A 65 14.30 -9.27 4.27
CA ARG A 65 15.39 -9.59 3.36
C ARG A 65 14.88 -10.07 2.00
N GLU A 66 13.82 -10.87 1.97
CA GLU A 66 13.20 -11.34 0.72
C GLU A 66 12.52 -10.20 -0.05
N GLY A 67 11.74 -9.36 0.63
CA GLY A 67 11.14 -8.16 0.03
C GLY A 67 12.18 -7.16 -0.47
N GLY A 68 13.30 -7.02 0.25
CA GLY A 68 14.45 -6.24 -0.18
C GLY A 68 15.05 -6.77 -1.48
N LYS A 69 15.27 -8.09 -1.59
CA LYS A 69 15.79 -8.72 -2.82
C LYS A 69 14.86 -8.49 -4.02
N ASN A 70 13.54 -8.54 -3.81
CA ASN A 70 12.54 -8.34 -4.87
C ASN A 70 12.35 -6.88 -5.28
N SER A 71 12.77 -5.91 -4.45
CA SER A 71 12.69 -4.48 -4.77
C SER A 71 13.92 -3.93 -5.52
N HIS A 72 14.95 -4.75 -5.74
CA HIS A 72 16.15 -4.36 -6.50
C HIS A 72 15.94 -4.24 -8.03
N SER A 73 14.70 -4.34 -8.54
CA SER A 73 14.39 -4.17 -9.96
C SER A 73 13.62 -2.89 -10.32
N GLY A 74 13.51 -1.90 -9.41
CA GLY A 74 12.47 -0.85 -9.54
C GLY A 74 12.84 0.63 -9.39
N GLY A 75 14.10 1.05 -9.26
CA GLY A 75 14.34 2.50 -9.07
C GLY A 75 15.78 2.95 -8.94
N GLY A 76 16.48 3.02 -10.07
CA GLY A 76 17.85 3.54 -10.12
C GLY A 76 18.22 4.08 -11.50
N LYS A 77 17.58 5.16 -11.93
CA LYS A 77 18.21 6.12 -12.85
C LYS A 77 18.27 7.47 -12.16
N LYS A 78 19.39 7.66 -11.45
CA LYS A 78 19.96 8.98 -11.20
C LYS A 78 20.57 9.41 -12.53
N ASP A 79 19.98 10.38 -13.21
CA ASP A 79 20.69 11.13 -14.23
C ASP A 79 20.85 12.56 -13.71
N SER A 80 22.12 12.98 -13.68
CA SER A 80 22.61 14.31 -13.29
C SER A 80 22.38 15.32 -14.41
#